data_AF-A0A6J2DIV8-F1
#
_entry.id   AF-A0A6J2DIV8-F1
#
_cell.length_a   1.000
_cell.length_b   1.000
_cell.length_c   1.000
_cell.angle_alpha   90.00
_cell.angle_beta   90.00
_cell.angle_gamma   90.00
#
_symmetry.space_group_name_H-M   'P 1'
#
loop_
_entity.id
_entity.type
_entity.pdbx_description
1 polymer ?
#
loop_
_entity_poly.entity_id
_entity_poly.type
_entity_poly.pdbx_seq_one_letter_code
_entity_poly.pdbx_strand_id
1 'polypeptide(L)'
;MKRLDVNAAGIWEPKKGDVLCSRHFKKTDFDRSAPNIKLKPGVIPSIFDSPSHLQGKREKLHCRKNFALKTLPVTNHNHQLVGASSYTEEFQSQFIFEHSYSVMDSPKKLKHKLDHVISELEDTKKSLRNVLDREKRFQKALRKTIRELKDECLISQETANRLEVFCWECCQESIERDYIS
;
A
#
# COMPACT_ATOMS: atom_id res chain seq x y z
N MET A 1 6.11 20.74 15.84
CA MET A 1 5.25 19.57 15.61
C MET A 1 5.68 18.47 16.56
N LYS A 2 4.78 17.95 17.39
CA LYS A 2 5.05 16.77 18.21
C LYS A 2 4.91 15.53 17.32
N ARG A 3 5.92 14.67 17.31
CA ARG A 3 5.92 13.45 16.50
C ARG A 3 4.99 12.44 17.17
N LEU A 4 4.09 11.81 16.41
CA LEU A 4 3.29 10.71 16.92
C LEU A 4 4.17 9.45 16.97
N ASP A 5 4.02 8.69 18.05
CA ASP A 5 4.60 7.35 18.12
C ASP A 5 3.81 6.45 17.15
N VAL A 6 4.52 5.69 16.31
CA VAL A 6 3.91 4.84 15.28
C VAL A 6 3.37 3.54 15.88
N ASN A 7 3.87 3.16 17.06
CA ASN A 7 3.54 1.92 17.75
C ASN A 7 2.57 2.15 18.91
N ALA A 8 2.60 3.34 19.51
CA ALA A 8 1.63 3.79 20.50
C ALA A 8 0.87 4.99 19.90
N ALA A 9 -0.46 4.97 19.83
CA ALA A 9 -1.27 6.05 19.25
C ALA A 9 -1.21 7.40 20.02
N GLY A 10 -0.13 7.67 20.75
CA GLY A 10 0.15 8.87 21.52
C GLY A 10 1.34 9.67 20.98
N ILE A 11 1.69 10.73 21.70
CA ILE A 11 2.84 11.58 21.40
C ILE A 11 4.13 10.84 21.75
N TRP A 12 5.12 10.87 20.84
CA TRP A 12 6.43 10.28 21.10
C TRP A 12 7.22 11.12 22.11
N GLU A 13 7.75 10.44 23.13
CA GLU A 13 8.62 11.01 24.16
C GLU A 13 9.91 10.17 24.29
N PRO A 14 11.08 10.83 24.43
CA PRO A 14 12.35 10.12 24.53
C PRO A 14 12.46 9.34 25.85
N LYS A 15 12.81 8.06 25.74
CA LYS A 15 13.09 7.14 26.86
C LYS A 15 14.56 7.22 27.25
N LYS A 16 14.91 6.64 28.41
CA LYS A 16 16.31 6.59 28.91
C LYS A 16 17.31 5.96 27.93
N GLY A 17 16.85 5.09 27.03
CA GLY A 17 17.67 4.46 25.99
C GLY A 17 17.77 5.24 24.68
N ASP A 18 16.97 6.29 24.50
CA ASP A 18 16.96 7.06 23.26
C ASP A 18 18.14 8.05 23.25
N VAL A 19 19.09 7.80 22.36
CA VAL A 19 20.32 8.57 22.24
C VAL A 19 20.45 9.18 20.86
N LEU A 20 21.03 10.38 20.79
CA LEU A 20 21.40 11.05 19.55
C LEU A 20 22.92 11.02 19.37
N CYS A 21 23.37 10.78 18.15
CA CYS A 21 24.79 10.88 17.84
C CYS A 21 25.25 12.35 17.81
N SER A 22 26.53 12.59 18.13
CA SER A 22 27.12 13.94 18.21
C SER A 22 27.08 14.72 16.89
N ARG A 23 26.92 14.05 15.75
CA ARG A 23 26.83 14.66 14.41
C ARG A 23 25.65 15.61 14.24
N HIS A 24 24.61 15.49 15.07
CA HIS A 24 23.43 16.36 15.02
C HIS A 24 23.62 17.72 15.72
N PHE A 25 24.75 17.93 16.41
CA PHE A 25 25.06 19.12 17.17
C PHE A 25 26.25 19.86 16.57
N LYS A 26 26.25 21.20 16.67
CA LYS A 26 27.39 21.99 16.19
C LYS A 26 28.56 21.81 17.14
N LYS A 27 29.78 21.94 16.62
CA LYS A 27 31.00 21.85 17.45
C LYS A 27 31.03 22.88 18.59
N THR A 28 30.31 23.99 18.46
CA THR A 28 30.16 25.09 19.44
C THR A 28 29.24 24.76 20.60
N ASP A 29 28.38 23.75 20.43
CA ASP A 29 27.34 23.37 21.40
C ASP A 29 27.92 22.47 22.51
N PHE A 30 29.16 22.02 22.32
CA PHE A 30 29.91 21.23 23.28
C PHE A 30 30.73 22.12 24.21
N ASP A 31 30.68 21.79 25.49
CA ASP A 31 31.61 22.28 26.50
C ASP A 31 32.86 21.40 26.51
N ARG A 32 34.01 22.05 26.30
CA ARG A 32 35.35 21.42 26.28
C ARG A 32 36.21 21.85 27.46
N SER A 33 35.63 22.56 28.43
CA SER A 33 36.35 23.06 29.61
C SER A 33 36.75 21.92 30.56
N ALA A 34 36.12 20.76 30.44
CA ALA A 34 36.41 19.55 31.20
C ALA A 34 37.09 18.47 30.32
N PRO A 35 37.80 17.50 30.92
CA PRO A 35 38.38 16.36 30.20
C PRO A 35 37.34 15.56 29.40
N ASN A 36 36.10 15.55 29.87
CA ASN A 36 34.97 14.93 29.19
C ASN A 36 34.16 15.98 28.44
N ILE A 37 34.03 15.80 27.12
CA ILE A 37 33.22 16.66 26.26
C ILE A 37 31.75 16.41 26.55
N LYS A 38 31.01 17.46 26.90
CA LYS A 38 29.56 17.40 27.20
C LYS A 38 28.79 18.41 26.36
N LEU A 39 27.51 18.18 26.14
CA LEU A 39 26.62 19.19 25.58
C LEU A 39 26.33 20.27 26.62
N LYS A 40 26.29 21.53 26.20
CA LYS A 40 25.85 22.64 27.05
C LYS A 40 24.37 22.48 27.42
N PRO A 41 23.93 22.97 28.59
CA PRO A 41 22.52 22.90 28.97
C PRO A 41 21.63 23.67 27.98
N GLY A 42 20.51 23.06 27.58
CA GLY A 42 19.50 23.69 26.71
C GLY A 42 19.83 23.68 25.22
N VAL A 43 20.92 23.04 24.78
CA VAL A 43 21.22 22.94 23.33
C VAL A 43 20.29 21.94 22.65
N ILE A 44 19.85 22.31 21.45
CA ILE A 44 18.98 21.47 20.62
C ILE A 44 19.78 20.96 19.39
N PRO A 45 19.54 19.72 18.94
CA PRO A 45 20.13 19.24 17.70
C PRO A 45 19.63 20.12 16.55
N SER A 46 20.56 20.69 15.79
CA SER A 46 20.25 21.63 14.70
C SER A 46 20.69 21.13 13.32
N ILE A 47 21.54 20.09 13.28
CA ILE A 47 22.04 19.50 12.05
C ILE A 47 21.19 18.29 11.69
N PHE A 48 20.35 18.46 10.68
CA PHE A 48 19.51 17.40 10.11
C PHE A 48 19.81 17.28 8.61
N ASP A 49 20.77 16.43 8.28
CA ASP A 49 21.09 16.10 6.89
C ASP A 49 20.02 15.14 6.37
N SER A 50 18.98 15.69 5.74
CA SER A 50 18.02 14.87 4.99
C SER A 50 18.70 14.35 3.72
N PRO A 51 18.50 13.08 3.33
CA PRO A 51 19.07 12.56 2.10
C PRO A 51 18.57 13.36 0.89
N SER A 52 19.39 13.45 -0.15
CA SER A 52 19.18 14.34 -1.31
C SER A 52 17.83 14.16 -2.02
N HIS A 53 17.22 12.98 -1.94
CA HIS A 53 15.90 12.69 -2.51
C HIS A 53 14.73 13.28 -1.69
N LEU A 54 14.94 13.63 -0.41
CA LEU A 54 13.96 14.30 0.45
C LEU A 54 14.17 15.81 0.55
N GLN A 55 15.30 16.30 0.04
CA GLN A 55 15.56 17.72 -0.12
C GLN A 55 14.74 18.22 -1.31
N GLY A 56 13.46 18.47 -1.07
CA GLY A 56 12.52 18.91 -2.09
C GLY A 56 13.06 20.10 -2.87
N LYS A 57 13.45 19.86 -4.13
CA LYS A 57 13.37 20.93 -5.12
C LYS A 57 11.92 21.41 -5.06
N ARG A 58 11.72 22.70 -4.75
CA ARG A 58 10.46 23.40 -5.05
C ARG A 58 10.33 23.49 -6.56
N GLU A 59 10.21 22.36 -7.24
CA GLU A 59 9.92 22.28 -8.65
C GLU A 59 8.42 22.52 -8.74
N LYS A 60 8.04 23.68 -9.28
CA LYS A 60 6.65 24.04 -9.51
C LYS A 60 5.97 22.88 -10.21
N LEU A 61 4.90 22.36 -9.63
CA LEU A 61 4.11 21.26 -10.18
C LEU A 61 3.72 21.58 -11.62
N HIS A 62 4.39 20.95 -12.58
CA HIS A 62 3.82 20.78 -13.91
C HIS A 62 3.28 19.36 -13.98
N CYS A 63 1.96 19.25 -13.99
CA CYS A 63 1.25 17.99 -14.09
C CYS A 63 1.54 17.38 -15.46
N ARG A 64 2.47 16.41 -15.55
CA ARG A 64 2.66 15.61 -16.76
C ARG A 64 2.17 14.19 -16.51
N LYS A 65 1.02 13.89 -17.11
CA LYS A 65 0.47 12.55 -17.29
C LYS A 65 1.51 11.67 -18.02
N ASN A 66 1.47 10.37 -17.72
CA ASN A 66 2.19 9.23 -18.33
C ASN A 66 3.36 8.67 -17.49
N PHE A 67 3.03 7.83 -16.50
CA PHE A 67 3.94 6.78 -16.05
C PHE A 67 3.84 5.60 -17.04
N ALA A 68 4.64 5.64 -18.10
CA ALA A 68 5.03 4.42 -18.80
C ALA A 68 6.08 3.74 -17.92
N LEU A 69 5.83 2.48 -17.56
CA LEU A 69 6.80 1.63 -16.85
C LEU A 69 8.06 1.53 -17.71
N LYS A 70 9.11 2.27 -17.33
CA LYS A 70 10.44 2.10 -17.90
C LYS A 70 11.06 0.89 -17.23
N THR A 71 11.21 -0.17 -18.02
CA THR A 71 12.08 -1.31 -17.73
C THR A 71 13.47 -0.79 -17.33
N LEU A 72 13.99 -1.35 -16.23
CA LEU A 72 15.31 -1.05 -15.69
C LEU A 72 16.40 -1.41 -16.72
N PRO A 73 17.47 -0.60 -16.85
CA PRO A 73 18.60 -1.01 -17.65
C PRO A 73 19.33 -2.15 -16.93
N VAL A 74 19.46 -3.27 -17.63
CA VAL A 74 20.40 -4.34 -17.30
C VAL A 74 21.80 -3.75 -17.39
N THR A 75 22.39 -3.35 -16.26
CA THR A 75 23.83 -3.07 -16.19
C THR A 75 24.57 -4.40 -16.11
N ASN A 76 24.93 -4.90 -17.29
CA ASN A 76 25.91 -5.97 -17.47
C ASN A 76 27.30 -5.36 -17.20
N HIS A 77 27.71 -5.33 -15.93
CA HIS A 77 29.08 -4.95 -15.57
C HIS A 77 29.99 -6.15 -15.83
N ASN A 78 30.54 -6.19 -17.04
CA ASN A 78 31.72 -6.98 -17.38
C ASN A 78 32.89 -6.48 -16.53
N HIS A 79 33.23 -7.21 -15.46
CA HIS A 79 34.47 -7.00 -14.74
C HIS A 79 35.62 -7.57 -15.58
N GLN A 80 36.48 -6.68 -16.06
CA GLN A 80 37.73 -7.03 -16.72
C GLN A 80 38.66 -7.70 -15.69
N LEU A 81 39.00 -8.96 -15.98
CA LEU A 81 39.98 -9.75 -15.24
C LEU A 81 41.38 -9.18 -15.45
N VAL A 82 42.02 -8.70 -14.38
CA VAL A 82 43.48 -8.71 -14.24
C VAL A 82 43.77 -9.34 -12.88
N GLY A 83 44.51 -10.45 -12.92
CA GLY A 83 44.57 -11.40 -11.83
C GLY A 83 45.55 -11.07 -10.72
N ALA A 84 45.28 -11.67 -9.56
CA ALA A 84 46.22 -12.50 -8.81
C ALA A 84 45.52 -13.12 -7.60
N SER A 85 45.87 -14.37 -7.33
CA SER A 85 45.68 -15.13 -6.09
C SER A 85 44.28 -15.66 -5.77
N SER A 86 44.19 -16.98 -5.89
CA SER A 86 43.15 -17.87 -5.39
C SER A 86 42.98 -17.79 -3.87
N TYR A 87 41.77 -17.49 -3.41
CA TYR A 87 41.28 -17.98 -2.13
C TYR A 87 39.80 -18.29 -2.26
N THR A 88 39.48 -19.57 -2.24
CA THR A 88 38.13 -20.09 -2.10
C THR A 88 37.66 -19.81 -0.68
N GLU A 89 36.96 -18.70 -0.49
CA GLU A 89 36.06 -18.54 0.65
C GLU A 89 34.68 -18.19 0.12
N GLU A 90 33.71 -18.93 0.64
CA GLU A 90 32.30 -18.94 0.30
C GLU A 90 31.78 -17.51 0.15
N PHE A 91 31.16 -17.22 -1.00
CA PHE A 91 30.28 -16.05 -1.15
C PHE A 91 29.05 -16.25 -0.25
N GLN A 92 29.24 -16.04 1.06
CA GLN A 92 28.17 -15.74 2.00
C GLN A 92 27.54 -14.45 1.50
N SER A 93 26.41 -14.63 0.83
CA SER A 93 25.57 -13.61 0.24
C SER A 93 25.42 -12.41 1.17
N GLN A 94 26.20 -11.34 0.93
CA GLN A 94 26.06 -10.04 1.58
C GLN A 94 24.85 -9.31 1.02
N PHE A 95 23.67 -9.96 1.04
CA PHE A 95 22.42 -9.22 1.05
C PHE A 95 22.35 -8.54 2.41
N ILE A 96 22.81 -7.29 2.47
CA ILE A 96 22.54 -6.42 3.59
C ILE A 96 21.01 -6.31 3.67
N PHE A 97 20.42 -7.02 4.64
CA PHE A 97 19.00 -6.94 4.93
C PHE A 97 18.74 -5.62 5.66
N GLU A 98 18.81 -4.51 4.91
CA GLU A 98 18.75 -3.16 5.46
C GLU A 98 17.38 -2.80 6.08
N HIS A 99 16.39 -3.71 6.01
CA HIS A 99 15.03 -3.49 6.51
C HIS A 99 14.40 -4.68 7.26
N SER A 100 15.19 -5.62 7.80
CA SER A 100 14.66 -6.86 8.46
C SER A 100 13.92 -6.59 9.75
N TYR A 101 14.34 -5.53 10.41
CA TYR A 101 13.74 -5.03 11.65
C TYR A 101 12.37 -4.35 11.44
N SER A 102 11.87 -4.22 10.21
CA SER A 102 10.51 -3.67 9.97
C SER A 102 9.44 -4.75 10.01
N VAL A 103 9.81 -6.01 9.82
CA VAL A 103 8.88 -7.14 9.76
C VAL A 103 9.03 -7.97 11.03
N MET A 104 8.18 -7.68 12.02
CA MET A 104 8.21 -8.37 13.33
C MET A 104 7.63 -9.80 13.29
N ASP A 105 6.90 -10.14 12.23
CA ASP A 105 6.33 -11.47 12.06
C ASP A 105 7.27 -12.40 11.29
N SER A 106 7.32 -13.67 11.68
CA SER A 106 8.08 -14.66 10.92
C SER A 106 7.53 -14.79 9.48
N PRO A 107 8.37 -15.09 8.47
CA PRO A 107 7.91 -15.28 7.09
C PRO A 107 6.75 -16.30 6.98
N LYS A 108 6.77 -17.35 7.81
CA LYS A 108 5.68 -18.32 7.92
C LYS A 108 4.39 -17.63 8.37
N LYS A 109 4.43 -16.83 9.44
CA LYS A 109 3.25 -16.14 9.97
C LYS A 109 2.67 -15.12 8.99
N LEU A 110 3.53 -14.41 8.25
CA LEU A 110 3.08 -13.53 7.17
C LEU A 110 2.39 -14.29 6.05
N LYS A 111 2.95 -15.41 5.61
CA LYS A 111 2.32 -16.26 4.59
C LYS A 111 0.92 -16.71 5.03
N HIS A 112 0.77 -17.20 6.26
CA HIS A 112 -0.54 -17.62 6.77
C HIS A 112 -1.55 -16.48 6.81
N LYS A 113 -1.11 -15.27 7.20
CA LYS A 113 -1.98 -14.06 7.16
C LYS A 113 -2.42 -13.74 5.74
N LEU A 114 -1.50 -13.81 4.77
CA LEU A 114 -1.80 -13.58 3.36
C LEU A 114 -2.78 -14.61 2.82
N ASP A 115 -2.53 -15.91 3.06
CA ASP A 115 -3.39 -17.00 2.63
C ASP A 115 -4.81 -16.87 3.24
N HIS A 116 -4.90 -16.48 4.52
CA HIS A 116 -6.17 -16.22 5.19
C HIS A 116 -6.94 -15.07 4.54
N VAL A 117 -6.31 -13.92 4.34
CA VAL A 117 -6.95 -12.75 3.70
C VAL A 117 -7.39 -13.07 2.27
N ILE A 118 -6.59 -13.84 1.52
CA ILE A 118 -6.97 -14.30 0.18
C ILE A 118 -8.21 -15.19 0.24
N SER A 119 -8.28 -16.12 1.20
CA SER A 119 -9.45 -16.98 1.38
C SER A 119 -10.70 -16.15 1.70
N GLU A 120 -10.62 -15.20 2.63
CA GLU A 120 -11.74 -14.33 2.99
C GLU A 120 -12.21 -13.48 1.81
N LEU A 121 -11.29 -12.98 0.98
CA LEU A 121 -11.62 -12.24 -0.23
C LEU A 121 -12.36 -13.09 -1.27
N GLU A 122 -11.93 -14.34 -1.49
CA GLU A 122 -12.62 -15.22 -2.43
C GLU A 122 -14.00 -15.65 -1.90
N ASP A 123 -14.13 -15.91 -0.59
CA ASP A 123 -15.42 -16.25 0.04
C ASP A 123 -16.42 -15.10 -0.04
N THR A 124 -15.97 -13.87 0.26
CA THR A 124 -16.82 -12.67 0.17
C THR A 124 -17.24 -12.36 -1.26
N LYS A 125 -16.32 -12.48 -2.23
CA LYS A 125 -16.62 -12.34 -3.66
C LYS A 125 -17.63 -13.39 -4.16
N LYS A 126 -17.49 -14.64 -3.73
CA LYS A 126 -18.44 -15.72 -4.04
C LYS A 126 -19.82 -15.43 -3.43
N SER A 127 -19.86 -14.96 -2.18
CA SER A 127 -21.09 -14.57 -1.51
C SER A 127 -21.79 -13.43 -2.25
N LEU A 128 -21.06 -12.38 -2.62
CA LEU A 128 -21.58 -11.26 -3.42
C LEU A 128 -22.16 -11.75 -4.75
N ARG A 129 -21.43 -12.59 -5.48
CA ARG A 129 -21.93 -13.19 -6.73
C ARG A 129 -23.24 -13.95 -6.50
N ASN A 130 -23.34 -14.76 -5.45
CA ASN A 130 -24.55 -15.51 -5.13
C ASN A 130 -25.76 -14.60 -4.83
N VAL A 131 -25.53 -13.50 -4.10
CA VAL A 131 -26.58 -12.50 -3.79
C VAL A 131 -27.05 -11.81 -5.07
N LEU A 132 -26.12 -11.36 -5.91
CA LEU A 132 -26.45 -10.74 -7.20
C LEU A 132 -27.19 -11.72 -8.12
N ASP A 133 -26.78 -12.99 -8.18
CA ASP A 133 -27.45 -14.02 -8.98
C ASP A 133 -28.86 -14.35 -8.43
N ARG A 134 -29.06 -14.26 -7.11
CA ARG A 134 -30.39 -14.40 -6.50
C ARG A 134 -31.28 -13.21 -6.86
N GLU A 135 -30.76 -11.99 -6.76
CA GLU A 135 -31.46 -10.77 -7.13
C GLU A 135 -31.84 -10.78 -8.61
N LYS A 136 -30.91 -11.15 -9.50
CA LYS A 136 -31.15 -11.31 -10.94
C LYS A 136 -32.27 -12.32 -11.22
N ARG A 137 -32.28 -13.46 -10.53
CA ARG A 137 -33.36 -14.46 -10.66
C ARG A 137 -34.70 -13.91 -10.18
N PHE A 138 -34.70 -13.19 -9.06
CA PHE A 138 -35.90 -12.53 -8.54
C PHE A 138 -36.45 -11.50 -9.52
N GLN A 139 -35.62 -10.59 -10.03
CA GLN A 139 -36.00 -9.59 -11.02
C GLN A 139 -36.54 -10.24 -12.30
N LYS A 140 -35.92 -11.34 -12.78
CA LYS A 140 -36.42 -12.09 -13.94
C LYS A 140 -37.81 -12.69 -13.67
N ALA A 141 -38.02 -13.27 -12.49
CA ALA A 141 -39.32 -13.80 -12.08
C ALA A 141 -40.37 -12.68 -11.98
N LEU A 142 -40.02 -11.55 -11.38
CA LEU A 142 -40.89 -10.37 -11.23
C LEU A 142 -41.30 -9.82 -12.61
N ARG A 143 -40.36 -9.65 -13.54
CA ARG A 143 -40.66 -9.24 -14.93
C ARG A 143 -41.63 -10.21 -15.62
N LYS A 144 -41.45 -11.53 -15.40
CA LYS A 144 -42.35 -12.55 -15.94
C LYS A 144 -43.76 -12.37 -15.38
N THR A 145 -43.90 -12.22 -14.06
CA THR A 145 -45.21 -12.03 -13.43
C THR A 145 -45.89 -10.72 -13.84
N ILE A 146 -45.15 -9.61 -13.97
CA ILE A 146 -45.73 -8.34 -14.43
C ILE A 146 -46.28 -8.47 -15.84
N ARG A 147 -45.57 -9.19 -16.72
CA ARG A 147 -46.03 -9.45 -18.09
C ARG A 147 -47.30 -10.29 -18.11
N GLU A 148 -47.35 -11.40 -17.36
CA GLU A 148 -48.53 -12.25 -17.26
C GLU A 148 -49.75 -11.45 -16.75
N LEU A 149 -49.57 -10.64 -15.70
CA LEU A 149 -50.65 -9.79 -15.18
C LEU A 149 -51.12 -8.73 -16.19
N LYS A 150 -50.20 -8.21 -17.01
CA LYS A 150 -50.51 -7.22 -18.05
C LYS A 150 -51.27 -7.86 -19.21
N ASP A 151 -50.84 -9.03 -19.65
CA ASP A 151 -51.45 -9.77 -20.76
C ASP A 151 -52.89 -10.19 -20.41
N GLU A 152 -53.13 -10.59 -19.16
CA GLU A 152 -54.47 -10.88 -18.62
C GLU A 152 -55.26 -9.62 -18.21
N CYS A 153 -54.72 -8.42 -18.47
CA CYS A 153 -55.35 -7.13 -18.14
C CYS A 153 -55.74 -6.95 -16.65
N LEU A 154 -55.05 -7.66 -15.74
CA LEU A 154 -55.32 -7.64 -14.30
C LEU A 154 -54.73 -6.40 -13.59
N ILE A 155 -53.84 -5.67 -14.26
CA ILE A 155 -53.22 -4.45 -13.75
C ILE A 155 -53.28 -3.31 -14.78
N SER A 156 -53.40 -2.07 -14.30
CA SER A 156 -53.37 -0.90 -15.17
C SER A 156 -51.99 -0.71 -15.83
N GLN A 157 -51.95 -0.09 -17.01
CA GLN A 157 -50.70 0.22 -17.70
C GLN A 157 -49.77 1.09 -16.85
N GLU A 158 -50.32 2.03 -16.08
CA GLU A 158 -49.56 2.88 -15.17
C GLU A 158 -48.92 2.06 -14.04
N THR A 159 -49.68 1.14 -13.44
CA THR A 159 -49.16 0.23 -12.41
C THR A 159 -48.05 -0.66 -12.97
N ALA A 160 -48.22 -1.21 -14.17
CA ALA A 160 -47.21 -2.04 -14.83
C ALA A 160 -45.92 -1.25 -15.07
N ASN A 161 -46.01 -0.01 -15.59
CA ASN A 161 -44.86 0.86 -15.82
C ASN A 161 -44.10 1.14 -14.52
N ARG A 162 -44.81 1.44 -13.42
CA ARG A 162 -44.20 1.66 -12.11
C ARG A 162 -43.47 0.43 -11.58
N LEU A 163 -43.96 -0.78 -11.86
CA LEU A 163 -43.34 -2.04 -11.44
C LEU A 163 -42.12 -2.42 -12.32
N GLU A 164 -42.15 -2.07 -13.61
CA GLU A 164 -41.04 -2.34 -14.53
C GLU A 164 -39.75 -1.58 -14.16
N VAL A 165 -39.86 -0.42 -13.51
CA VAL A 165 -38.71 0.35 -13.01
C VAL A 165 -37.82 -0.49 -12.08
N PHE A 166 -38.43 -1.30 -11.20
CA PHE A 166 -37.71 -2.18 -10.26
C PHE A 166 -36.98 -3.34 -10.94
N CYS A 167 -37.24 -3.54 -12.23
CA CYS A 167 -36.65 -4.64 -12.97
C CYS A 167 -35.39 -4.23 -13.74
N TRP A 168 -35.14 -2.92 -13.96
CA TRP A 168 -34.23 -2.35 -14.96
C TRP A 168 -32.75 -2.80 -14.84
N GLU A 169 -32.26 -3.14 -13.65
CA GLU A 169 -30.82 -3.35 -13.40
C GLU A 169 -30.22 -4.65 -13.95
N CYS A 170 -31.01 -5.57 -14.52
CA CYS A 170 -30.51 -6.83 -15.08
C CYS A 170 -29.63 -6.73 -16.35
N CYS A 171 -29.52 -5.56 -17.00
CA CYS A 171 -28.98 -5.46 -18.37
C CYS A 171 -27.55 -4.89 -18.51
N GLN A 172 -26.94 -4.31 -17.47
CA GLN A 172 -25.65 -3.62 -17.64
C GLN A 172 -24.44 -4.58 -17.62
N GLU A 173 -24.50 -5.69 -16.87
CA GLU A 173 -23.32 -6.54 -16.64
C GLU A 173 -22.96 -7.52 -17.78
N SER A 174 -23.82 -7.69 -18.79
CA SER A 174 -23.46 -8.51 -19.97
C SER A 174 -22.62 -7.76 -20.99
N ILE A 175 -22.57 -6.42 -20.96
CA ILE A 175 -21.85 -5.62 -21.96
C ILE A 175 -20.37 -5.46 -21.61
N GLU A 176 -19.99 -5.48 -20.33
CA GLU A 176 -18.58 -5.30 -19.92
C GLU A 176 -17.74 -6.58 -19.96
N ARG A 177 -18.35 -7.77 -20.08
CA ARG A 177 -17.58 -9.03 -20.20
C ARG A 177 -17.04 -9.31 -21.60
N ASP A 178 -17.58 -8.66 -22.63
CA ASP A 178 -17.17 -8.88 -24.03
C ASP A 178 -16.08 -7.89 -24.50
N TYR A 179 -15.64 -6.95 -23.64
CA TYR A 179 -14.59 -5.97 -23.96
C TYR A 179 -13.19 -6.32 -23.43
N ILE A 180 -13.03 -7.50 -22.82
CA ILE A 180 -11.73 -8.01 -22.32
C ILE A 180 -11.52 -9.46 -22.78
N SER A 181 -11.56 -9.68 -24.10
CA SER A 181 -11.01 -10.88 -24.76
C SER A 181 -10.15 -10.48 -25.94
#